data_AF-A0A433H594-F1
#
_entry.id   AF-A0A433H594-F1
#
_cell.length_a   1.000
_cell.length_b   1.000
_cell.length_c   1.000
_cell.angle_alpha   90.00
_cell.angle_beta   90.00
_cell.angle_gamma   90.00
#
_symmetry.space_group_name_H-M   'P 1'
#
loop_
_entity.id
_entity.type
_entity.pdbx_description
1 polymer ?
#
loop_
_entity_poly.entity_id
_entity_poly.type
_entity_poly.pdbx_seq_one_letter_code
_entity_poly.pdbx_strand_id
1 'polypeptide(L)'
;MKFIADVNTKAHVTVTTDSSTNSYDTSGHWEKALTIKGSDHPSMTVEATGGQDTKLSCELNVDGKTWDTNSAEGNSANVRCEPKAAN
;
A
#
# COMPACT_ATOMS: atom_id res chain seq x y z
N MET A 1 6.15 9.96 5.21
CA MET A 1 5.00 9.06 4.98
C MET A 1 5.46 7.61 5.17
N LYS A 2 4.56 6.72 5.56
CA LYS A 2 4.79 5.27 5.60
C LYS A 2 3.67 4.55 4.88
N PHE A 3 4.07 3.49 4.21
CA PHE A 3 3.22 2.51 3.56
C PHE A 3 3.37 1.19 4.29
N ILE A 4 2.26 0.60 4.70
CA ILE A 4 2.23 -0.69 5.39
C ILE A 4 1.39 -1.62 4.53
N ALA A 5 1.84 -2.86 4.33
CA ALA A 5 1.05 -3.94 3.77
C ALA A 5 1.10 -5.16 4.68
N ASP A 6 -0.04 -5.66 5.14
CA ASP A 6 -0.12 -6.99 5.72
C ASP A 6 -0.70 -7.95 4.70
N VAL A 7 0.07 -8.98 4.38
CA VAL A 7 -0.35 -10.01 3.44
C VAL A 7 -0.10 -11.39 4.05
N ASN A 8 -1.09 -12.28 3.99
CA ASN A 8 -0.93 -13.66 4.46
C ASN A 8 -0.29 -14.59 3.40
N THR A 9 0.00 -14.07 2.21
CA THR A 9 0.61 -14.79 1.08
C THR A 9 1.61 -13.89 0.33
N LYS A 10 2.10 -14.32 -0.84
CA LYS A 10 2.92 -13.47 -1.71
C LYS A 10 2.07 -12.35 -2.32
N ALA A 11 2.59 -11.13 -2.26
CA ALA A 11 1.97 -9.97 -2.86
C ALA A 11 2.99 -9.11 -3.59
N HIS A 12 2.51 -8.42 -4.60
CA HIS A 12 3.23 -7.39 -5.32
C HIS A 12 2.73 -6.03 -4.83
N VAL A 13 3.64 -5.20 -4.35
CA VAL A 13 3.37 -3.86 -3.85
C VAL A 13 3.94 -2.86 -4.85
N THR A 14 3.08 -2.03 -5.42
CA THR A 14 3.48 -0.92 -6.28
C THR A 14 3.22 0.38 -5.56
N VAL A 15 4.27 1.18 -5.37
CA VAL A 15 4.19 2.53 -4.81
C VAL A 15 4.51 3.54 -5.90
N THR A 16 3.55 4.41 -6.20
CA THR A 16 3.67 5.48 -7.18
C THR A 16 3.70 6.81 -6.45
N THR A 17 4.67 7.65 -6.75
CA THR A 17 4.72 9.08 -6.40
C THR A 17 4.67 9.90 -7.69
N ASP A 18 4.59 11.23 -7.61
CA ASP A 18 4.56 12.07 -8.82
C ASP A 18 5.87 11.97 -9.62
N SER A 19 6.94 11.58 -8.93
CA SER A 19 8.30 11.51 -9.46
C SER A 19 8.79 10.11 -9.81
N SER A 20 8.15 9.05 -9.30
CA SER A 20 8.65 7.68 -9.49
C SER A 20 7.59 6.61 -9.23
N THR A 21 7.74 5.46 -9.90
CA THR A 21 7.03 4.23 -9.55
C THR A 21 8.03 3.19 -9.11
N ASN A 22 7.81 2.60 -7.94
CA ASN A 22 8.65 1.54 -7.39
C ASN A 22 7.78 0.32 -7.08
N SER A 23 8.28 -0.86 -7.40
CA SER A 23 7.57 -2.12 -7.18
C SER A 23 8.39 -3.05 -6.30
N TYR A 24 7.71 -3.79 -5.44
CA TYR A 24 8.31 -4.66 -4.43
C TYR A 24 7.52 -5.95 -4.33
N ASP A 25 8.21 -7.09 -4.30
CA ASP A 25 7.58 -8.36 -3.93
C ASP A 25 7.75 -8.60 -2.43
N THR A 26 6.67 -9.00 -1.78
CA THR A 26 6.66 -9.28 -0.34
C THR A 26 5.82 -10.50 0.01
N SER A 27 5.99 -11.01 1.22
CA SER A 27 5.14 -12.02 1.84
C SER A 27 5.14 -11.81 3.34
N GLY A 28 3.96 -11.74 3.97
CA GLY A 28 3.83 -11.37 5.38
C GLY A 28 3.60 -9.86 5.59
N HIS A 29 4.04 -9.36 6.74
CA HIS A 29 4.01 -7.94 7.05
C HIS A 29 5.15 -7.19 6.32
N TRP A 30 4.81 -6.07 5.68
CA TRP A 30 5.74 -5.23 4.93
C TRP A 30 5.53 -3.77 5.28
N GLU A 31 6.63 -3.04 5.45
CA GLU A 31 6.59 -1.61 5.70
C GLU A 31 7.63 -0.88 4.87
N LYS A 32 7.25 0.28 4.34
CA LYS A 32 8.15 1.19 3.64
C LYS A 32 7.90 2.62 4.06
N ALA A 33 8.91 3.22 4.70
CA ALA A 33 8.96 4.65 4.91
C ALA A 33 9.42 5.35 3.62
N LEU A 34 8.66 6.37 3.22
CA LEU A 34 8.96 7.25 2.10
C LEU A 34 8.95 8.70 2.58
N THR A 35 10.01 9.43 2.24
CA THR A 35 10.07 10.87 2.45
C THR A 35 9.48 11.53 1.23
N ILE A 36 8.36 12.22 1.43
CA ILE A 36 7.54 12.77 0.37
C ILE A 36 7.49 14.28 0.58
N LYS A 37 7.76 15.05 -0.47
CA LYS A 37 7.69 16.51 -0.40
C LYS A 37 6.24 16.91 -0.54
N GLY A 38 5.78 17.92 0.19
CA GLY A 38 4.35 18.19 0.50
C GLY A 38 3.38 18.46 -0.67
N SER A 39 3.76 18.21 -1.92
CA SER A 39 2.91 18.28 -3.11
C SER A 39 2.77 16.95 -3.85
N ASP A 40 3.52 15.91 -3.47
CA ASP A 40 3.44 14.59 -4.10
C ASP A 40 2.07 13.95 -3.79
N HIS A 41 1.51 13.22 -4.77
CA HIS A 41 0.28 12.44 -4.65
C HIS A 41 0.59 10.93 -4.62
N PRO A 42 1.13 10.41 -3.52
CA PRO A 42 1.64 9.05 -3.49
C PRO A 42 0.50 8.04 -3.34
N SER A 43 0.49 7.01 -4.17
CA SER A 43 -0.46 5.90 -4.10
C SER A 43 0.29 4.59 -3.92
N MET A 44 -0.34 3.65 -3.23
CA MET A 44 0.15 2.29 -3.08
C MET A 44 -0.95 1.32 -3.51
N THR A 45 -0.56 0.35 -4.31
CA THR A 45 -1.40 -0.78 -4.68
C THR A 45 -0.72 -2.05 -4.20
N VAL A 46 -1.48 -2.93 -3.55
CA VAL A 46 -1.04 -4.27 -3.13
C VAL A 46 -1.90 -5.29 -3.85
N GLU A 47 -1.25 -6.20 -4.56
CA GLU A 47 -1.90 -7.23 -5.38
C GLU A 47 -1.44 -8.61 -4.92
N ALA A 48 -2.37 -9.50 -4.62
CA ALA A 48 -2.04 -10.88 -4.31
C ALA A 48 -1.51 -11.61 -5.56
N THR A 49 -0.32 -12.22 -5.47
CA THR A 49 0.27 -12.95 -6.61
C THR A 49 0.05 -14.47 -6.54
N GLY A 50 -0.63 -14.95 -5.51
CA GLY A 50 -1.13 -16.33 -5.42
C GLY A 50 -1.58 -16.69 -4.01
N GLY A 51 -2.55 -17.59 -3.89
CA GLY A 51 -3.06 -18.07 -2.61
C GLY A 51 -4.59 -18.21 -2.58
N GLN A 52 -5.09 -19.10 -1.72
CA GLN A 52 -6.49 -19.10 -1.30
C GLN A 52 -6.61 -18.26 -0.03
N ASP A 53 -7.75 -17.59 0.17
CA ASP A 53 -8.04 -16.79 1.37
C ASP A 53 -7.06 -15.64 1.60
N THR A 54 -6.60 -14.98 0.54
CA THR A 54 -5.66 -13.86 0.68
C THR A 54 -6.31 -12.71 1.43
N LYS A 55 -5.64 -12.20 2.45
CA LYS A 55 -5.99 -10.97 3.17
C LYS A 55 -4.90 -9.95 2.91
N LEU A 56 -5.29 -8.80 2.40
CA LEU A 56 -4.41 -7.66 2.17
C LEU A 56 -4.92 -6.49 2.99
N SER A 57 -4.01 -5.80 3.67
CA SER A 57 -4.25 -4.45 4.17
C SER A 57 -3.27 -3.50 3.50
N CYS A 58 -3.66 -2.24 3.39
CA CYS A 58 -2.72 -1.16 3.20
C CYS A 58 -3.01 -0.04 4.20
N GLU A 59 -1.96 0.61 4.69
CA GLU A 59 -2.07 1.84 5.50
C GLU A 59 -1.16 2.93 4.94
N LEU A 60 -1.74 4.12 4.81
CA LEU A 60 -1.05 5.36 4.47
C LEU A 60 -0.92 6.24 5.71
N ASN A 61 0.29 6.45 6.18
CA ASN A 61 0.56 7.30 7.33
C ASN A 61 1.43 8.51 6.94
N VAL A 62 0.95 9.74 7.17
CA VAL A 62 1.66 11.00 6.87
C VAL A 62 1.88 11.77 8.16
N ASP A 63 3.14 12.09 8.46
CA ASP A 63 3.55 12.81 9.68
C ASP A 63 2.97 12.23 10.97
N GLY A 64 2.86 10.90 11.05
CA GLY A 64 2.34 10.17 12.22
C GLY A 64 0.82 10.04 12.25
N LYS A 65 0.09 10.61 11.27
CA LYS A 65 -1.36 10.51 11.14
C LYS A 65 -1.71 9.49 10.05
N THR A 66 -2.60 8.56 10.36
CA THR A 66 -3.20 7.68 9.34
C THR A 66 -4.17 8.48 8.48
N TRP A 67 -3.92 8.50 7.17
CA TRP A 67 -4.72 9.23 6.18
C TRP A 67 -5.72 8.30 5.49
N ASP A 68 -5.27 7.10 5.15
CA ASP A 68 -6.10 6.12 4.48
C ASP A 68 -5.68 4.72 4.90
N THR A 69 -6.68 3.85 5.04
CA THR A 69 -6.49 2.44 5.36
C THR A 69 -7.51 1.69 4.55
N ASN A 70 -7.06 0.75 3.74
CA ASN A 70 -7.95 -0.14 3.00
C ASN A 70 -7.56 -1.58 3.25
N SER A 71 -8.53 -2.47 3.10
CA SER A 71 -8.31 -3.90 3.24
C SER A 71 -9.16 -4.66 2.22
N ALA A 72 -8.62 -5.72 1.65
CA ALA A 72 -9.30 -6.59 0.72
C ALA A 72 -9.04 -8.05 1.08
N GLU A 73 -10.04 -8.90 0.87
CA GLU A 73 -9.95 -10.34 1.09
C GLU A 73 -10.46 -11.11 -0.13
N GLY A 74 -9.80 -12.23 -0.47
CA GLY A 74 -10.19 -13.12 -1.57
C GLY A 74 -9.00 -13.63 -2.40
N ASN A 75 -9.23 -14.64 -3.24
CA ASN A 75 -8.17 -15.30 -4.02
C ASN A 75 -7.43 -14.40 -5.02
N SER A 76 -8.02 -13.25 -5.35
CA SER A 76 -7.42 -12.20 -6.21
C SER A 76 -7.64 -10.84 -5.57
N ALA A 77 -7.44 -10.78 -4.25
CA ALA A 77 -7.53 -9.52 -3.51
C ALA A 77 -6.55 -8.50 -4.10
N ASN A 78 -7.05 -7.29 -4.31
CA ASN A 78 -6.24 -6.12 -4.58
C ASN A 78 -6.71 -4.99 -3.66
N VAL A 79 -5.77 -4.21 -3.14
CA VAL A 79 -6.09 -3.07 -2.29
C VAL A 79 -5.23 -1.88 -2.68
N ARG A 80 -5.82 -0.69 -2.63
CA ARG A 80 -5.13 0.55 -2.97
C ARG A 80 -5.31 1.55 -1.84
N CYS A 81 -4.23 2.23 -1.47
CA CYS A 81 -4.22 3.32 -0.51
C CYS A 81 -3.67 4.57 -1.19
N GLU A 82 -4.40 5.67 -1.06
CA GLU A 82 -4.00 6.97 -1.60
C GLU A 82 -4.46 8.10 -0.67
N PRO A 83 -3.74 9.24 -0.65
CA PRO A 83 -4.16 10.37 0.16
C PRO A 83 -5.52 10.83 -0.34
N LYS A 84 -6.52 10.80 0.53
CA LYS A 84 -7.81 11.44 0.26
C LYS A 84 -7.53 12.91 -0.02
N ALA A 85 -7.95 13.39 -1.19
CA ALA A 85 -7.92 14.81 -1.49
C ALA A 85 -8.61 15.54 -0.34
N ALA A 86 -7.88 16.44 0.32
CA ALA A 86 -8.49 17.34 1.29
C ALA A 86 -9.44 18.24 0.50
N ASN A 87 -10.75 17.98 0.61
CA ASN A 87 -11.78 18.92 0.18
C ASN A 87 -11.76 20.18 1.05
#